data_AF-A0A0C5B163-F1
#
_entry.id   AF-A0A0C5B163-F1
#
_cell.length_a   1.000
_cell.length_b   1.000
_cell.length_c   1.000
_cell.angle_alpha   90.00
_cell.angle_beta   90.00
_cell.angle_gamma   90.00
#
_symmetry.space_group_name_H-M   'P 1'
#
loop_
_entity.id
_entity.type
_entity.pdbx_description
1 polymer ?
#
loop_
_entity_poly.entity_id
_entity_poly.type
_entity_poly.pdbx_seq_one_letter_code
_entity_poly.pdbx_strand_id
1 'polypeptide(L)'
;MYSPDAPYSPATRVDTVIAEALAAAAIDTAKRAARIYHFHTDLVGAPLEVTDESGELVWAGQYAAWGKVEPGGKQLTNARTDQPLRYAGQYADDSTCLHYHTIRFYDLNAGRCMNSVYGLRQEDAFQALVQVDDEGEIAYDASVAIRATALCGREFGSNFEPVKLSWGTPRRNKTSDIQTMLSPFLVFSAKAFDALAFLLEGSGQLLPVETPVEGMRGFHVTRVLEDAVDMKASKFKIYPQATVFNKIVLMVDRVRNVSIFRLKESPAAVFVSDQFKHAVQANKLKGFDFGDAIALSSKSSSQP
;
A
#
# COMPACT_ATOMS: atom_id res chain seq x y z
N MET A 1 15.07 -56.81 -35.78
CA MET A 1 14.66 -58.20 -35.46
C MET A 1 14.22 -58.20 -34.00
N TYR A 2 12.93 -58.39 -33.77
CA TYR A 2 12.33 -58.45 -32.43
C TYR A 2 12.72 -59.78 -31.78
N SER A 3 13.21 -59.77 -30.54
CA SER A 3 13.57 -60.99 -29.80
C SER A 3 12.39 -61.39 -28.89
N PRO A 4 11.84 -62.62 -29.01
CA PRO A 4 10.64 -63.03 -28.27
C PRO A 4 10.85 -63.31 -26.78
N ASP A 5 12.10 -63.35 -26.30
CA ASP A 5 12.45 -63.79 -24.94
C ASP A 5 12.80 -62.65 -23.97
N ALA A 6 12.52 -61.38 -24.33
CA ALA A 6 12.67 -60.28 -23.39
C ALA A 6 11.53 -60.31 -22.35
N PRO A 7 11.82 -60.42 -21.03
CA PRO A 7 10.78 -60.36 -20.01
C PRO A 7 10.15 -58.97 -20.01
N TYR A 8 9.01 -58.84 -20.70
CA TYR A 8 8.19 -57.64 -20.68
C TYR A 8 7.56 -57.52 -19.29
N SER A 9 8.14 -56.68 -18.44
CA SER A 9 7.49 -56.20 -17.22
C SER A 9 6.80 -54.88 -17.54
N PRO A 10 5.46 -54.78 -17.49
CA PRO A 10 4.77 -53.52 -17.74
C PRO A 10 5.13 -52.52 -16.63
N ALA A 11 5.76 -51.41 -17.01
CA ALA A 11 6.20 -50.35 -16.09
C ALA A 11 5.06 -49.70 -15.28
N THR A 12 3.81 -49.95 -15.65
CA THR A 12 2.64 -49.26 -15.08
C THR A 12 2.13 -49.80 -13.75
N ARG A 13 2.80 -50.80 -13.14
CA ARG A 13 2.43 -51.29 -11.78
C ARG A 13 3.49 -51.09 -10.71
N VAL A 14 4.66 -50.57 -11.07
CA VAL A 14 5.78 -50.37 -10.14
C VAL A 14 5.86 -48.91 -9.69
N ASP A 15 5.52 -47.97 -10.57
CA ASP A 15 5.61 -46.53 -10.26
C ASP A 15 4.60 -46.07 -9.21
N THR A 16 3.37 -46.61 -9.19
CA THR A 16 2.36 -46.23 -8.18
C THR A 16 2.70 -46.78 -6.81
N VAL A 17 3.16 -48.04 -6.70
CA VAL A 17 3.54 -48.65 -5.41
C VAL A 17 4.84 -48.05 -4.88
N ILE A 18 5.80 -47.72 -5.74
CA ILE A 18 7.02 -47.02 -5.34
C ILE A 18 6.72 -45.56 -4.97
N ALA A 19 5.84 -44.86 -5.70
CA ALA A 19 5.43 -43.50 -5.34
C ALA A 19 4.63 -43.46 -4.03
N GLU A 20 3.74 -44.42 -3.80
CA GLU A 20 3.01 -44.56 -2.53
C GLU A 20 3.96 -44.94 -1.39
N ALA A 21 4.92 -45.84 -1.60
CA ALA A 21 5.90 -46.21 -0.59
C ALA A 21 6.90 -45.07 -0.29
N LEU A 22 7.32 -44.31 -1.31
CA LEU A 22 8.15 -43.11 -1.14
C LEU A 22 7.39 -41.98 -0.49
N ALA A 23 6.11 -41.78 -0.83
CA ALA A 23 5.24 -40.82 -0.17
C ALA A 23 4.99 -41.24 1.29
N ALA A 24 4.74 -42.53 1.56
CA ALA A 24 4.58 -43.05 2.90
C ALA A 24 5.86 -42.94 3.72
N ALA A 25 7.04 -43.20 3.14
CA ALA A 25 8.33 -43.03 3.79
C ALA A 25 8.64 -41.54 4.02
N ALA A 26 8.29 -40.65 3.07
CA ALA A 26 8.43 -39.22 3.23
C ALA A 26 7.48 -38.66 4.29
N ILE A 27 6.23 -39.15 4.34
CA ILE A 27 5.23 -38.81 5.37
C ILE A 27 5.67 -39.37 6.73
N ASP A 28 6.20 -40.59 6.81
CA ASP A 28 6.71 -41.20 8.04
C ASP A 28 7.96 -40.47 8.54
N THR A 29 8.88 -40.11 7.64
CA THR A 29 10.03 -39.26 7.95
C THR A 29 9.59 -37.88 8.41
N ALA A 30 8.60 -37.28 7.73
CA ALA A 30 8.02 -36.00 8.13
C ALA A 30 7.27 -36.09 9.46
N LYS A 31 6.61 -37.21 9.77
CA LYS A 31 5.96 -37.47 11.07
C LYS A 31 6.97 -37.67 12.19
N ARG A 32 8.07 -38.39 11.93
CA ARG A 32 9.17 -38.55 12.89
C ARG A 32 9.98 -37.28 13.10
N ALA A 33 9.98 -36.38 12.11
CA ALA A 33 10.58 -35.05 12.20
C ALA A 33 9.59 -33.97 12.68
N ALA A 34 8.28 -34.26 12.68
CA ALA A 34 7.26 -33.33 13.15
C ALA A 34 7.38 -33.20 14.67
N ARG A 35 7.31 -31.95 15.13
CA ARG A 35 7.30 -31.62 16.55
C ARG A 35 5.90 -31.12 16.88
N ILE A 36 5.27 -31.75 17.85
CA ILE A 36 3.94 -31.35 18.32
C ILE A 36 4.10 -30.31 19.42
N TYR A 37 3.37 -29.22 19.25
CA TYR A 37 3.27 -28.15 20.24
C TYR A 37 1.82 -28.01 20.68
N HIS A 38 1.59 -27.93 21.98
CA HIS A 38 0.29 -27.73 22.58
C HIS A 38 0.13 -26.28 22.99
N PHE A 39 -0.95 -25.64 22.52
CA PHE A 39 -1.24 -24.24 22.78
C PHE A 39 -2.27 -24.12 23.89
N HIS A 40 -1.94 -23.31 24.89
CA HIS A 40 -2.83 -22.99 26.00
C HIS A 40 -3.29 -21.55 25.81
N THR A 41 -4.55 -21.35 25.45
CA THR A 41 -5.07 -20.03 25.05
C THR A 41 -5.98 -19.40 26.11
N ASP A 42 -6.14 -18.08 26.05
CA ASP A 42 -7.16 -17.35 26.80
C ASP A 42 -8.58 -17.52 26.21
N LEU A 43 -9.56 -16.81 26.78
CA LEU A 43 -10.98 -16.88 26.40
C LEU A 43 -11.26 -16.37 24.97
N VAL A 44 -10.38 -15.52 24.40
CA VAL A 44 -10.49 -14.97 23.04
C VAL A 44 -9.51 -15.64 22.07
N GLY A 45 -8.85 -16.72 22.49
CA GLY A 45 -8.00 -17.57 21.67
C GLY A 45 -6.55 -17.10 21.55
N ALA A 46 -6.07 -16.17 22.40
CA ALA A 46 -4.66 -15.77 22.41
C ALA A 46 -3.79 -16.82 23.12
N PRO A 47 -2.69 -17.32 22.50
CA PRO A 47 -1.76 -18.27 23.12
C PRO A 47 -1.05 -17.72 24.36
N LEU A 48 -1.40 -18.14 25.56
CA LEU A 48 -0.68 -17.73 26.79
C LEU A 48 0.60 -18.53 26.98
N GLU A 49 0.55 -19.84 26.73
CA GLU A 49 1.67 -20.77 26.93
C GLU A 49 1.70 -21.81 25.80
N VAL A 50 2.89 -22.30 25.47
CA VAL A 50 3.11 -23.40 24.53
C VAL A 50 4.03 -24.42 25.17
N THR A 51 3.61 -25.69 25.16
CA THR A 51 4.38 -26.82 25.66
C THR A 51 4.72 -27.79 24.54
N ASP A 52 5.85 -28.49 24.64
CA ASP A 52 6.20 -29.57 23.70
C ASP A 52 5.49 -30.89 24.04
N GLU A 53 5.85 -31.96 23.32
CA GLU A 53 5.34 -33.32 23.50
C GLU A 53 5.60 -33.91 24.89
N SER A 54 6.66 -33.46 25.58
CA SER A 54 6.98 -33.88 26.94
C SER A 54 6.26 -33.07 28.01
N GLY A 55 5.47 -32.07 27.61
CA GLY A 55 4.78 -31.15 28.52
C GLY A 55 5.67 -30.03 29.05
N GLU A 56 6.90 -29.92 28.53
CA GLU A 56 7.84 -28.87 28.93
C GLU A 56 7.46 -27.54 28.28
N LEU A 57 7.53 -26.46 29.07
CA LEU A 57 7.23 -25.12 28.58
C LEU A 57 8.31 -24.69 27.58
N VAL A 58 7.91 -24.40 26.35
CA VAL A 58 8.83 -23.97 25.27
C VAL A 58 8.65 -22.51 24.89
N TRP A 59 7.49 -21.93 25.21
CA TRP A 59 7.20 -20.51 25.02
C TRP A 59 6.08 -20.08 25.98
N ALA A 60 6.14 -18.83 26.45
CA ALA A 60 5.06 -18.18 27.19
C ALA A 60 5.03 -16.71 26.83
N GLY A 61 3.82 -16.14 26.74
CA GLY A 61 3.59 -14.76 26.36
C GLY A 61 2.61 -14.08 27.32
N GLN A 62 3.00 -12.92 27.83
CA GLN A 62 2.09 -12.02 28.52
C GLN A 62 1.62 -10.94 27.56
N TYR A 63 0.30 -10.77 27.41
CA TYR A 63 -0.26 -9.80 26.49
C TYR A 63 -0.65 -8.50 27.19
N ALA A 64 -0.29 -7.37 26.57
CA ALA A 64 -0.91 -6.08 26.87
C ALA A 64 -2.38 -6.08 26.43
N ALA A 65 -3.15 -5.10 26.91
CA ALA A 65 -4.58 -4.93 26.61
C ALA A 65 -4.94 -4.96 25.10
N TRP A 66 -3.96 -4.72 24.22
CA TRP A 66 -4.13 -4.68 22.77
C TRP A 66 -3.32 -5.73 22.00
N GLY A 67 -2.82 -6.79 22.65
CA GLY A 67 -2.24 -7.96 21.97
C GLY A 67 -0.73 -7.95 21.74
N LYS A 68 -0.03 -6.92 22.24
CA LYS A 68 1.44 -6.92 22.26
C LYS A 68 1.93 -7.92 23.31
N VAL A 69 2.84 -8.80 22.93
CA VAL A 69 3.56 -9.64 23.91
C VAL A 69 4.58 -8.75 24.62
N GLU A 70 4.42 -8.58 25.92
CA GLU A 70 5.29 -7.75 26.75
C GLU A 70 6.70 -8.38 26.85
N PRO A 71 7.78 -7.67 26.48
CA PRO A 71 9.15 -8.20 26.43
C PRO A 71 9.78 -8.62 27.77
N GLY A 72 8.98 -8.77 28.83
CA GLY A 72 9.47 -9.12 30.17
C GLY A 72 8.54 -10.04 30.96
N GLY A 73 7.41 -10.46 30.40
CA GLY A 73 6.44 -11.32 31.08
C GLY A 73 6.70 -12.79 30.76
N LYS A 74 7.25 -13.55 31.71
CA LYS A 74 7.49 -15.02 31.62
C LYS A 74 8.14 -15.53 30.32
N GLN A 75 8.71 -14.67 29.50
CA GLN A 75 9.40 -15.10 28.30
C GLN A 75 10.62 -15.89 28.75
N LEU A 76 10.59 -17.20 28.50
CA LEU A 76 11.71 -18.07 28.82
C LEU A 76 12.96 -17.45 28.20
N THR A 77 13.97 -17.18 29.02
CA THR A 77 15.26 -16.64 28.58
C THR A 77 15.93 -17.53 27.52
N ASN A 78 15.46 -18.77 27.39
CA ASN A 78 15.81 -19.76 26.39
C ASN A 78 14.57 -20.30 25.63
N ALA A 79 13.65 -19.45 25.20
CA ALA A 79 12.52 -19.88 24.36
C ALA A 79 13.06 -20.63 23.12
N ARG A 80 12.75 -21.93 23.02
CA ARG A 80 13.31 -22.82 21.98
C ARG A 80 12.58 -22.73 20.65
N THR A 81 11.55 -21.89 20.55
CA THR A 81 10.75 -21.68 19.36
C THR A 81 10.15 -20.29 19.40
N ASP A 82 10.22 -19.60 18.26
CA ASP A 82 9.46 -18.38 18.04
C ASP A 82 8.01 -18.77 17.70
N GLN A 83 7.08 -18.29 18.51
CA GLN A 83 5.65 -18.56 18.34
C GLN A 83 5.02 -17.34 17.69
N PRO A 84 4.63 -17.38 16.40
CA PRO A 84 4.07 -16.22 15.70
C PRO A 84 2.55 -16.03 15.94
N LEU A 85 1.82 -17.01 16.46
CA LEU A 85 0.37 -16.90 16.64
C LEU A 85 -0.02 -15.93 17.78
N ARG A 86 -1.07 -15.12 17.57
CA ARG A 86 -1.61 -14.14 18.54
C ARG A 86 -3.12 -14.39 18.75
N TYR A 87 -3.97 -13.36 18.87
CA TYR A 87 -5.42 -13.54 18.98
C TYR A 87 -5.99 -14.37 17.82
N ALA A 88 -7.16 -14.98 18.02
CA ALA A 88 -7.80 -15.88 17.04
C ALA A 88 -7.70 -15.35 15.60
N GLY A 89 -6.87 -15.98 14.76
CA GLY A 89 -6.64 -15.63 13.36
C GLY A 89 -5.42 -14.76 13.05
N GLN A 90 -4.60 -14.37 14.05
CA GLN A 90 -3.45 -13.49 13.87
C GLN A 90 -2.10 -14.24 13.81
N TYR A 91 -1.24 -13.87 12.86
CA TYR A 91 0.12 -14.39 12.67
C TYR A 91 1.14 -13.24 12.63
N ALA A 92 2.21 -13.30 13.43
CA ALA A 92 3.30 -12.33 13.47
C ALA A 92 4.36 -12.68 12.43
N ASP A 93 4.73 -11.72 11.58
CA ASP A 93 5.83 -11.86 10.61
C ASP A 93 6.83 -10.71 10.78
N ASP A 94 8.05 -11.06 11.19
CA ASP A 94 9.16 -10.14 11.45
C ASP A 94 9.70 -9.45 10.19
N SER A 95 9.39 -10.00 9.01
CA SER A 95 9.85 -9.42 7.74
C SER A 95 8.90 -8.35 7.17
N THR A 96 7.66 -8.29 7.65
CA THR A 96 6.63 -7.37 7.15
C THR A 96 5.96 -6.51 8.23
N CYS A 97 6.12 -6.85 9.52
CA CYS A 97 5.36 -6.23 10.61
C CYS A 97 3.83 -6.23 10.37
N LEU A 98 3.30 -7.24 9.67
CA LEU A 98 1.88 -7.39 9.34
C LEU A 98 1.27 -8.56 10.13
N HIS A 99 0.07 -8.34 10.69
CA HIS A 99 -0.82 -9.43 11.08
C HIS A 99 -1.87 -9.65 9.99
N TYR A 100 -2.00 -10.89 9.52
CA TYR A 100 -3.08 -11.28 8.61
C TYR A 100 -4.41 -11.30 9.37
N HIS A 101 -5.30 -10.36 9.07
CA HIS A 101 -6.74 -10.54 9.25
C HIS A 101 -7.38 -10.05 7.97
N THR A 102 -8.15 -10.93 7.34
CA THR A 102 -8.81 -10.90 6.03
C THR A 102 -9.16 -9.55 5.37
N ILE A 103 -9.24 -8.40 6.08
CA ILE A 103 -9.40 -7.08 5.44
C ILE A 103 -8.89 -5.83 6.22
N ARG A 104 -8.09 -5.91 7.31
CA ARG A 104 -7.59 -4.69 8.03
C ARG A 104 -6.18 -4.85 8.63
N PHE A 105 -5.36 -3.80 8.52
CA PHE A 105 -3.93 -3.77 8.89
C PHE A 105 -3.66 -3.00 10.21
N TYR A 106 -2.81 -3.53 11.09
CA TYR A 106 -2.40 -2.94 12.39
C TYR A 106 -0.91 -3.19 12.69
N ASP A 107 -0.23 -2.26 13.39
CA ASP A 107 1.17 -2.35 13.88
C ASP A 107 1.17 -2.37 15.42
N LEU A 108 2.00 -3.21 16.04
CA LEU A 108 1.99 -3.50 17.49
C LEU A 108 3.06 -2.80 18.33
N ASN A 109 3.99 -2.04 17.75
CA ASN A 109 4.97 -1.29 18.57
C ASN A 109 4.44 0.09 18.99
N ALA A 110 3.48 0.64 18.24
CA ALA A 110 2.81 1.90 18.52
C ALA A 110 1.29 1.87 18.26
N GLY A 111 0.72 0.73 17.86
CA GLY A 111 -0.65 0.68 17.36
C GLY A 111 -0.82 1.15 15.91
N ARG A 112 0.23 1.57 15.15
CA ARG A 112 0.13 2.16 13.78
C ARG A 112 1.40 2.05 12.93
N CYS A 113 1.27 1.57 11.68
CA CYS A 113 2.35 1.30 10.70
C CYS A 113 3.23 2.53 10.38
N MET A 114 4.50 2.29 10.08
CA MET A 114 5.33 3.22 9.30
C MET A 114 4.89 3.18 7.84
N ASN A 115 4.03 4.12 7.47
CA ASN A 115 3.56 4.28 6.10
C ASN A 115 4.64 4.95 5.27
N SER A 116 5.27 4.22 4.34
CA SER A 116 6.04 4.84 3.27
C SER A 116 5.16 5.88 2.55
N VAL A 117 5.79 6.94 2.05
CA VAL A 117 5.10 7.97 1.26
C VAL A 117 5.66 7.96 -0.16
N TYR A 118 4.78 8.18 -1.14
CA TYR A 118 5.10 8.14 -2.56
C TYR A 118 4.62 9.42 -3.24
N GLY A 119 5.35 9.86 -4.26
CA GLY A 119 4.84 10.89 -5.18
C GLY A 119 3.93 10.23 -6.22
N LEU A 120 2.73 10.77 -6.41
CA LEU A 120 1.77 10.21 -7.36
C LEU A 120 2.02 10.77 -8.77
N ARG A 121 2.19 9.88 -9.74
CA ARG A 121 2.43 10.18 -11.16
C ARG A 121 1.55 9.33 -12.05
N GLN A 122 1.47 9.73 -13.31
CA GLN A 122 0.81 8.96 -14.35
C GLN A 122 1.81 7.99 -14.97
N GLU A 123 1.41 6.74 -15.12
CA GLU A 123 2.22 5.72 -15.77
C GLU A 123 2.28 5.96 -17.29
N ASP A 124 3.49 6.04 -17.85
CA ASP A 124 3.75 6.37 -19.27
C ASP A 124 3.10 5.42 -20.28
N ALA A 125 2.74 4.20 -19.85
CA ALA A 125 2.06 3.22 -20.68
C ALA A 125 0.62 3.64 -21.06
N PHE A 126 0.06 4.64 -20.36
CA PHE A 126 -1.30 5.13 -20.54
C PHE A 126 -1.27 6.57 -21.04
N GLN A 127 -2.04 6.83 -22.09
CA GLN A 127 -2.11 8.16 -22.64
C GLN A 127 -2.85 9.09 -21.67
N ALA A 128 -2.32 10.31 -21.51
CA ALA A 128 -2.94 11.30 -20.65
C ALA A 128 -4.00 12.13 -21.37
N LEU A 129 -4.99 12.55 -20.61
CA LEU A 129 -5.95 13.57 -21.02
C LEU A 129 -5.39 14.97 -20.75
N VAL A 130 -5.66 15.89 -21.67
CA VAL A 130 -5.32 17.31 -21.57
C VAL A 130 -6.60 18.12 -21.50
N GLN A 131 -6.53 19.27 -20.82
CA GLN A 131 -7.64 20.21 -20.79
C GLN A 131 -7.71 20.98 -22.11
N VAL A 132 -8.91 21.09 -22.66
CA VAL A 132 -9.20 21.84 -23.87
C VAL A 132 -10.27 22.90 -23.63
N ASP A 133 -10.31 23.92 -24.49
CA ASP A 133 -11.37 24.92 -24.54
C ASP A 133 -12.59 24.44 -25.37
N ASP A 134 -13.53 25.33 -25.63
CA ASP A 134 -14.75 25.03 -26.38
C ASP A 134 -14.49 24.76 -27.87
N GLU A 135 -13.40 25.30 -28.40
CA GLU A 135 -12.90 25.07 -29.75
C GLU A 135 -12.08 23.77 -29.87
N GLY A 136 -11.71 23.16 -28.73
CA GLY A 136 -10.92 21.93 -28.66
C GLY A 136 -9.41 22.14 -28.66
N GLU A 137 -8.96 23.39 -28.51
CA GLU A 137 -7.55 23.76 -28.38
C GLU A 137 -7.10 23.65 -26.91
N ILE A 138 -5.78 23.54 -26.68
CA ILE A 138 -5.26 23.37 -25.32
C ILE A 138 -5.48 24.66 -24.51
N ALA A 139 -6.28 24.55 -23.45
CA ALA A 139 -6.64 25.68 -22.58
C ALA A 139 -5.55 25.98 -21.54
N TYR A 140 -4.40 26.52 -21.97
CA TYR A 140 -3.30 26.87 -21.06
C TYR A 140 -3.68 27.92 -20.02
N ASP A 141 -4.29 29.02 -20.45
CA ASP A 141 -4.60 30.16 -19.58
C ASP A 141 -5.72 29.86 -18.57
N ALA A 142 -6.62 28.94 -18.92
CA ALA A 142 -7.73 28.50 -18.07
C ALA A 142 -7.44 27.16 -17.34
N SER A 143 -6.18 26.74 -17.30
CA SER A 143 -5.79 25.44 -16.76
C SER A 143 -6.29 25.24 -15.32
N VAL A 144 -7.06 24.18 -15.10
CA VAL A 144 -7.54 23.78 -13.77
C VAL A 144 -6.37 23.45 -12.85
N ALA A 145 -5.25 22.94 -13.38
CA ALA A 145 -4.06 22.66 -12.58
C ALA A 145 -3.48 23.94 -11.96
N ILE A 146 -3.39 25.01 -12.74
CA ILE A 146 -2.91 26.33 -12.28
C ILE A 146 -3.89 26.90 -11.23
N ARG A 147 -5.20 26.89 -11.54
CA ARG A 147 -6.24 27.37 -10.62
C ARG A 147 -6.25 26.60 -9.30
N ALA A 148 -6.21 25.27 -9.36
CA ALA A 148 -6.19 24.37 -8.21
C ALA A 148 -4.94 24.59 -7.34
N THR A 149 -3.78 24.79 -7.97
CA THR A 149 -2.54 25.14 -7.28
C THR A 149 -2.66 26.48 -6.56
N ALA A 150 -3.20 27.51 -7.23
CA ALA A 150 -3.38 28.86 -6.66
C ALA A 150 -4.38 28.89 -5.49
N LEU A 151 -5.30 27.93 -5.40
CA LEU A 151 -6.24 27.83 -4.28
C LEU A 151 -5.57 27.38 -2.97
N CYS A 152 -4.36 26.80 -3.03
CA CYS A 152 -3.56 26.42 -1.86
C CYS A 152 -4.34 25.62 -0.80
N GLY A 153 -5.19 24.68 -1.24
CA GLY A 153 -5.98 23.83 -0.33
C GLY A 153 -7.41 24.29 -0.10
N ARG A 154 -7.80 25.44 -0.66
CA ARG A 154 -9.20 25.84 -0.72
C ARG A 154 -9.93 25.08 -1.83
N GLU A 155 -11.22 24.91 -1.61
CA GLU A 155 -12.17 24.39 -2.59
C GLU A 155 -12.43 25.40 -3.69
N PHE A 156 -12.82 24.90 -4.86
CA PHE A 156 -13.40 25.72 -5.91
C PHE A 156 -14.77 26.23 -5.45
N GLY A 157 -15.06 27.48 -5.81
CA GLY A 157 -16.34 28.13 -5.51
C GLY A 157 -17.49 27.62 -6.38
N SER A 158 -18.69 28.17 -6.14
CA SER A 158 -19.92 27.79 -6.84
C SER A 158 -19.93 28.13 -8.34
N ASN A 159 -19.01 28.97 -8.80
CA ASN A 159 -18.83 29.32 -10.22
C ASN A 159 -17.85 28.39 -10.95
N PHE A 160 -17.63 27.17 -10.44
CA PHE A 160 -16.78 26.19 -11.10
C PHE A 160 -17.39 25.75 -12.43
N GLU A 161 -16.67 26.02 -13.51
CA GLU A 161 -16.99 25.50 -14.84
C GLU A 161 -16.38 24.11 -15.01
N PRO A 162 -17.17 23.12 -15.50
CA PRO A 162 -16.67 21.79 -15.77
C PRO A 162 -15.42 21.78 -16.64
N VAL A 163 -14.46 20.93 -16.29
CA VAL A 163 -13.20 20.82 -17.04
C VAL A 163 -13.42 19.89 -18.23
N LYS A 164 -13.28 20.42 -19.44
CA LYS A 164 -13.31 19.65 -20.69
C LYS A 164 -11.96 19.03 -20.97
N LEU A 165 -11.95 17.73 -21.19
CA LEU A 165 -10.76 16.93 -21.41
C LEU A 165 -10.82 16.26 -22.78
N SER A 166 -9.66 16.16 -23.43
CA SER A 166 -9.50 15.45 -24.68
C SER A 166 -8.19 14.66 -24.70
N TRP A 167 -8.07 13.73 -25.65
CA TRP A 167 -6.83 13.02 -25.90
C TRP A 167 -5.81 13.97 -26.52
N GLY A 168 -4.64 14.13 -25.90
CA GLY A 168 -3.59 14.99 -26.46
C GLY A 168 -3.00 14.52 -27.80
N THR A 169 -3.24 13.26 -28.20
CA THR A 169 -2.81 12.71 -29.50
C THR A 169 -3.81 11.68 -30.05
N PRO A 170 -3.92 11.50 -31.37
CA PRO A 170 -4.94 10.63 -32.01
C PRO A 170 -4.59 9.12 -32.06
N ARG A 171 -3.75 8.57 -31.18
CA ARG A 171 -3.34 7.14 -31.24
C ARG A 171 -4.41 6.17 -30.68
N ARG A 172 -4.17 4.85 -30.77
CA ARG A 172 -5.00 3.82 -30.11
C ARG A 172 -4.84 3.97 -28.59
N ASN A 173 -5.86 4.51 -27.94
CA ASN A 173 -5.75 4.97 -26.55
C ASN A 173 -5.93 3.82 -25.54
N LYS A 174 -4.88 3.51 -24.77
CA LYS A 174 -5.03 2.73 -23.54
C LYS A 174 -5.56 3.66 -22.45
N THR A 175 -6.75 3.35 -21.94
CA THR A 175 -7.36 4.09 -20.82
C THR A 175 -6.75 3.67 -19.49
N SER A 176 -6.53 4.64 -18.61
CA SER A 176 -6.12 4.44 -17.22
C SER A 176 -7.30 4.68 -16.26
N ASP A 177 -7.13 4.23 -15.02
CA ASP A 177 -8.06 4.49 -13.93
C ASP A 177 -7.79 5.84 -13.22
N ILE A 178 -6.68 6.51 -13.57
CA ILE A 178 -6.31 7.83 -13.07
C ILE A 178 -5.69 8.70 -14.18
N GLN A 179 -5.94 10.02 -14.11
CA GLN A 179 -5.19 11.06 -14.81
C GLN A 179 -4.55 11.98 -13.78
N THR A 180 -3.24 12.19 -13.87
CA THR A 180 -2.49 13.05 -12.94
C THR A 180 -1.88 14.28 -13.62
N MET A 181 -2.01 14.43 -14.94
CA MET A 181 -1.45 15.56 -15.69
C MET A 181 -1.96 16.93 -15.21
N LEU A 182 -3.16 16.97 -14.64
CA LEU A 182 -3.77 18.18 -14.13
C LEU A 182 -3.56 18.38 -12.62
N SER A 183 -2.58 17.66 -12.03
CA SER A 183 -2.28 17.75 -10.60
C SER A 183 -2.11 19.21 -10.17
N PRO A 184 -2.73 19.63 -9.05
CA PRO A 184 -3.33 18.78 -8.01
C PRO A 184 -4.79 18.36 -8.23
N PHE A 185 -5.36 18.65 -9.41
CA PHE A 185 -6.67 18.17 -9.83
C PHE A 185 -6.51 16.81 -10.50
N LEU A 186 -6.90 15.74 -9.80
CA LEU A 186 -6.85 14.37 -10.31
C LEU A 186 -8.16 14.03 -11.02
N VAL A 187 -8.12 13.09 -11.95
CA VAL A 187 -9.33 12.52 -12.55
C VAL A 187 -9.30 11.02 -12.38
N PHE A 188 -10.35 10.45 -11.81
CA PHE A 188 -10.46 9.01 -11.57
C PHE A 188 -11.53 8.40 -12.46
N SER A 189 -11.34 7.15 -12.88
CA SER A 189 -12.46 6.33 -13.36
C SER A 189 -13.45 6.10 -12.21
N ALA A 190 -14.72 5.83 -12.52
CA ALA A 190 -15.72 5.47 -11.50
C ALA A 190 -15.23 4.30 -10.63
N LYS A 191 -14.64 3.27 -11.26
CA LYS A 191 -14.06 2.11 -10.57
C LYS A 191 -12.99 2.51 -9.54
N ALA A 192 -12.02 3.34 -9.94
CA ALA A 192 -10.96 3.75 -9.02
C ALA A 192 -11.49 4.67 -7.92
N PHE A 193 -12.38 5.59 -8.26
CA PHE A 193 -12.97 6.49 -7.27
C PHE A 193 -13.71 5.70 -6.19
N ASP A 194 -14.56 4.75 -6.59
CA ASP A 194 -15.34 3.95 -5.65
C ASP A 194 -14.43 3.03 -4.82
N ALA A 195 -13.40 2.43 -5.42
CA ALA A 195 -12.43 1.58 -4.72
C ALA A 195 -11.55 2.35 -3.72
N LEU A 196 -11.30 3.64 -3.96
CA LEU A 196 -10.43 4.49 -3.14
C LEU A 196 -11.20 5.49 -2.27
N ALA A 197 -12.54 5.49 -2.31
CA ALA A 197 -13.38 6.50 -1.67
C ALA A 197 -13.06 6.69 -0.19
N PHE A 198 -12.85 5.60 0.56
CA PHE A 198 -12.51 5.61 1.98
C PHE A 198 -11.16 6.29 2.29
N LEU A 199 -10.26 6.42 1.31
CA LEU A 199 -8.97 7.10 1.44
C LEU A 199 -9.02 8.55 0.95
N LEU A 200 -9.97 8.86 0.06
CA LEU A 200 -10.18 10.19 -0.50
C LEU A 200 -11.07 11.05 0.42
N GLU A 201 -11.86 10.43 1.29
CA GLU A 201 -12.79 11.11 2.18
C GLU A 201 -12.11 12.20 3.03
N GLY A 202 -12.66 13.42 2.96
CA GLY A 202 -12.16 14.59 3.69
C GLY A 202 -10.78 15.09 3.25
N SER A 203 -10.24 14.63 2.12
CA SER A 203 -8.94 15.08 1.58
C SER A 203 -9.05 15.95 0.33
N GLY A 204 -10.26 16.15 -0.20
CA GLY A 204 -10.48 16.83 -1.46
C GLY A 204 -11.94 17.09 -1.76
N GLN A 205 -12.15 17.75 -2.90
CA GLN A 205 -13.45 18.15 -3.43
C GLN A 205 -13.73 17.39 -4.73
N LEU A 206 -14.90 16.76 -4.82
CA LEU A 206 -15.38 16.12 -6.04
C LEU A 206 -15.93 17.19 -7.00
N LEU A 207 -15.51 17.16 -8.26
CA LEU A 207 -15.87 18.15 -9.27
C LEU A 207 -16.21 17.49 -10.61
N PRO A 208 -17.17 18.05 -11.37
CA PRO A 208 -17.56 17.51 -12.66
C PRO A 208 -16.45 17.70 -13.70
N VAL A 209 -16.33 16.72 -14.59
CA VAL A 209 -15.42 16.75 -15.74
C VAL A 209 -16.15 16.22 -16.97
N GLU A 210 -15.85 16.79 -18.12
CA GLU A 210 -16.30 16.29 -19.42
C GLU A 210 -15.12 15.59 -20.06
N THR A 211 -15.23 14.29 -20.33
CA THR A 211 -14.09 13.51 -20.83
C THR A 211 -14.53 12.55 -21.94
N PRO A 212 -13.63 12.14 -22.85
CA PRO A 212 -13.94 11.17 -23.88
C PRO A 212 -14.16 9.75 -23.32
N VAL A 213 -13.88 9.53 -22.04
CA VAL A 213 -14.14 8.29 -21.32
C VAL A 213 -15.31 8.51 -20.37
N GLU A 214 -16.37 7.73 -20.53
CA GLU A 214 -17.57 7.87 -19.73
C GLU A 214 -17.33 7.56 -18.24
N GLY A 215 -18.00 8.30 -17.36
CA GLY A 215 -18.02 8.03 -15.92
C GLY A 215 -16.74 8.44 -15.16
N MET A 216 -15.84 9.22 -15.76
CA MET A 216 -14.72 9.82 -15.05
C MET A 216 -15.18 10.93 -14.09
N ARG A 217 -14.48 11.09 -12.97
CA ARG A 217 -14.77 12.07 -11.91
C ARG A 217 -13.53 12.89 -11.58
N GLY A 218 -13.67 14.21 -11.50
CA GLY A 218 -12.60 15.11 -11.07
C GLY A 218 -12.50 15.18 -9.55
N PHE A 219 -11.29 15.21 -9.02
CA PHE A 219 -11.02 15.30 -7.59
C PHE A 219 -9.88 16.29 -7.33
N HIS A 220 -10.23 17.43 -6.76
CA HIS A 220 -9.27 18.44 -6.33
C HIS A 220 -8.75 18.10 -4.94
N VAL A 221 -7.47 17.77 -4.80
CA VAL A 221 -6.88 17.45 -3.49
C VAL A 221 -6.74 18.74 -2.67
N THR A 222 -7.58 18.92 -1.66
CA THR A 222 -7.58 20.14 -0.83
C THR A 222 -6.69 20.01 0.40
N ARG A 223 -6.38 18.79 0.85
CA ARG A 223 -5.50 18.56 2.01
C ARG A 223 -4.07 18.98 1.71
N VAL A 224 -3.62 20.03 2.41
CA VAL A 224 -2.23 20.52 2.40
C VAL A 224 -1.63 20.31 3.78
N LEU A 225 -0.45 19.70 3.85
CA LEU A 225 0.31 19.58 5.09
C LEU A 225 1.34 20.70 5.15
N GLU A 226 1.37 21.40 6.29
CA GLU A 226 2.38 22.39 6.63
C GLU A 226 3.45 21.75 7.54
N ASP A 227 4.67 22.28 7.48
CA ASP A 227 5.82 21.82 8.28
C ASP A 227 6.10 20.31 8.17
N ALA A 228 5.67 19.69 7.07
CA ALA A 228 5.84 18.26 6.82
C ALA A 228 7.18 17.93 6.17
N VAL A 229 7.92 18.91 5.66
CA VAL A 229 9.23 18.71 5.05
C VAL A 229 10.34 18.93 6.07
N ASP A 230 11.23 17.96 6.21
CA ASP A 230 12.50 18.13 6.92
C ASP A 230 13.47 18.91 6.04
N MET A 231 13.44 20.24 6.16
CA MET A 231 14.31 21.13 5.39
C MET A 231 15.80 20.92 5.69
N LYS A 232 16.17 20.37 6.85
CA LYS A 232 17.59 20.10 7.17
C LYS A 232 18.08 18.83 6.48
N ALA A 233 17.22 17.82 6.35
CA ALA A 233 17.55 16.54 5.70
C ALA A 233 17.28 16.56 4.18
N SER A 234 16.48 17.50 3.68
CA SER A 234 16.13 17.65 2.27
C SER A 234 17.22 18.38 1.46
N LYS A 235 17.26 18.11 0.16
CA LYS A 235 18.09 18.85 -0.81
C LYS A 235 17.17 19.61 -1.76
N PHE A 236 17.22 20.94 -1.71
CA PHE A 236 16.36 21.79 -2.51
C PHE A 236 17.06 23.08 -2.93
N LYS A 237 16.43 23.78 -3.85
CA LYS A 237 16.81 25.12 -4.28
C LYS A 237 15.58 26.03 -4.24
N ILE A 238 15.73 27.18 -3.60
CA ILE A 238 14.68 28.21 -3.52
C ILE A 238 14.82 29.14 -4.72
N TYR A 239 13.70 29.41 -5.36
CA TYR A 239 13.51 30.39 -6.41
C TYR A 239 12.48 31.44 -5.94
N PRO A 240 12.40 32.63 -6.57
CA PRO A 240 11.49 33.69 -6.12
C PRO A 240 10.01 33.27 -6.01
N GLN A 241 9.57 32.29 -6.80
CA GLN A 241 8.17 31.85 -6.86
C GLN A 241 7.99 30.35 -6.55
N ALA A 242 9.06 29.60 -6.27
CA ALA A 242 8.96 28.15 -6.10
C ALA A 242 10.15 27.57 -5.31
N THR A 243 9.93 26.44 -4.66
CA THR A 243 11.01 25.61 -4.11
C THR A 243 11.08 24.32 -4.92
N VAL A 244 12.27 24.01 -5.45
CA VAL A 244 12.50 22.78 -6.22
C VAL A 244 13.29 21.81 -5.37
N PHE A 245 12.72 20.64 -5.10
CA PHE A 245 13.36 19.57 -4.34
C PHE A 245 14.05 18.58 -5.28
N ASN A 246 15.36 18.41 -5.09
CA ASN A 246 16.12 17.33 -5.73
C ASN A 246 16.02 16.03 -4.91
N LYS A 247 15.87 16.17 -3.59
CA LYS A 247 15.57 15.09 -2.65
C LYS A 247 14.71 15.66 -1.54
N ILE A 248 13.52 15.10 -1.35
CA ILE A 248 12.63 15.50 -0.26
C ILE A 248 12.68 14.45 0.86
N VAL A 249 12.67 14.92 2.11
CA VAL A 249 12.57 14.10 3.31
C VAL A 249 11.39 14.64 4.12
N LEU A 250 10.49 13.76 4.56
CA LEU A 250 9.27 14.16 5.26
C LEU A 250 9.33 13.79 6.75
N MET A 251 8.71 14.63 7.58
CA MET A 251 8.54 14.39 9.00
C MET A 251 7.51 13.29 9.21
N VAL A 252 7.91 12.16 9.81
CA VAL A 252 7.04 10.99 9.99
C VAL A 252 5.75 11.33 10.73
N ASP A 253 5.82 12.17 11.76
CA ASP A 253 4.67 12.52 12.59
C ASP A 253 3.66 13.43 11.89
N ARG A 254 4.08 14.12 10.81
CA ARG A 254 3.21 15.00 10.03
C ARG A 254 2.46 14.25 8.93
N VAL A 255 3.06 13.19 8.39
CA VAL A 255 2.49 12.41 7.27
C VAL A 255 1.81 11.12 7.73
N ARG A 256 1.94 10.75 9.02
CA ARG A 256 1.34 9.55 9.58
C ARG A 256 -0.18 9.59 9.46
N ASN A 257 -0.77 8.48 9.01
CA ASN A 257 -2.23 8.32 8.83
C ASN A 257 -2.88 9.30 7.84
N VAL A 258 -2.10 9.86 6.91
CA VAL A 258 -2.64 10.70 5.84
C VAL A 258 -2.52 9.96 4.51
N SER A 259 -3.66 9.59 3.93
CA SER A 259 -3.67 8.70 2.76
C SER A 259 -3.28 9.38 1.46
N ILE A 260 -3.72 10.63 1.27
CA ILE A 260 -3.43 11.49 0.12
C ILE A 260 -3.35 12.94 0.61
N PHE A 261 -2.37 13.70 0.11
CA PHE A 261 -2.14 15.08 0.51
C PHE A 261 -1.19 15.82 -0.43
N ARG A 262 -1.01 17.11 -0.18
CA ARG A 262 -0.02 17.98 -0.81
C ARG A 262 0.87 18.62 0.23
N LEU A 263 2.01 19.16 -0.21
CA LEU A 263 2.93 19.90 0.65
C LEU A 263 2.85 21.38 0.31
N LYS A 264 2.93 22.24 1.33
CA LYS A 264 2.93 23.69 1.14
C LYS A 264 4.07 24.15 0.22
N GLU A 265 5.24 23.51 0.36
CA GLU A 265 6.45 23.78 -0.41
C GLU A 265 6.41 23.18 -1.82
N SER A 266 5.47 22.26 -2.09
CA SER A 266 5.28 21.60 -3.39
C SER A 266 3.77 21.51 -3.72
N PRO A 267 3.12 22.64 -4.03
CA PRO A 267 1.66 22.74 -4.05
C PRO A 267 1.01 22.04 -5.26
N ALA A 268 1.78 21.77 -6.33
CA ALA A 268 1.33 21.06 -7.52
C ALA A 268 1.48 19.54 -7.41
N ALA A 269 2.38 19.05 -6.55
CA ALA A 269 2.63 17.62 -6.38
C ALA A 269 1.63 17.00 -5.42
N VAL A 270 1.17 15.79 -5.74
CA VAL A 270 0.31 14.98 -4.87
C VAL A 270 1.13 13.81 -4.32
N PHE A 271 0.99 13.59 -3.02
CA PHE A 271 1.65 12.52 -2.29
C PHE A 271 0.62 11.57 -1.71
N VAL A 272 0.99 10.29 -1.63
CA VAL A 272 0.10 9.23 -1.15
C VAL A 272 0.84 8.30 -0.21
N SER A 273 0.11 7.72 0.74
CA SER A 273 0.64 6.72 1.66
C SER A 273 0.77 5.34 1.03
N ASP A 274 1.53 4.48 1.68
CA ASP A 274 1.63 3.06 1.37
C ASP A 274 0.27 2.34 1.37
N GLN A 275 -0.64 2.71 2.28
CA GLN A 275 -2.01 2.21 2.31
C GLN A 275 -2.76 2.50 1.00
N PHE A 276 -2.57 3.69 0.43
CA PHE A 276 -3.18 4.07 -0.85
C PHE A 276 -2.62 3.25 -2.00
N LYS A 277 -1.29 3.10 -2.05
CA LYS A 277 -0.62 2.25 -3.04
C LYS A 277 -1.11 0.81 -2.98
N HIS A 278 -1.21 0.22 -1.79
CA HIS A 278 -1.75 -1.13 -1.62
C HIS A 278 -3.21 -1.24 -2.06
N ALA A 279 -4.06 -0.26 -1.76
CA ALA A 279 -5.45 -0.25 -2.22
C ALA A 279 -5.54 -0.22 -3.75
N VAL A 280 -4.68 0.55 -4.42
CA VAL A 280 -4.57 0.58 -5.90
C VAL A 280 -4.19 -0.80 -6.45
N GLN A 281 -3.17 -1.45 -5.86
CA GLN A 281 -2.69 -2.76 -6.30
C GLN A 281 -3.73 -3.87 -6.05
N ALA A 282 -4.34 -3.90 -4.87
CA ALA A 282 -5.36 -4.87 -4.50
C ALA A 282 -6.58 -4.84 -5.44
N ASN A 283 -6.97 -3.64 -5.87
CA ASN A 283 -8.08 -3.43 -6.81
C ASN A 283 -7.66 -3.50 -8.30
N LYS A 284 -6.38 -3.79 -8.57
CA LYS A 284 -5.80 -3.88 -9.92
C LYS A 284 -6.13 -2.65 -10.75
N LEU A 285 -5.98 -1.46 -10.16
CA LEU A 285 -6.22 -0.18 -10.84
C LEU A 285 -5.01 0.17 -11.70
N LYS A 286 -5.25 0.81 -12.85
CA LYS A 286 -4.25 1.05 -13.91
C LYS A 286 -3.84 2.51 -14.03
N GLY A 287 -2.61 2.77 -14.46
CA GLY A 287 -2.15 4.13 -14.77
C GLY A 287 -1.53 4.89 -13.60
N PHE A 288 -1.32 4.23 -12.46
CA PHE A 288 -0.70 4.80 -11.27
C PHE A 288 0.80 4.48 -11.27
N ASP A 289 1.63 5.51 -11.22
CA ASP A 289 3.04 5.39 -10.90
C ASP A 289 3.32 6.06 -9.54
N PHE A 290 4.04 5.35 -8.67
CA PHE A 290 4.37 5.80 -7.32
C PHE A 290 5.85 6.18 -7.16
N GLY A 291 6.68 5.93 -8.18
CA GLY A 291 8.13 6.10 -8.11
C GLY A 291 8.75 5.43 -6.88
N ASP A 292 9.87 6.00 -6.42
CA ASP A 292 10.55 5.54 -5.22
C ASP A 292 9.89 6.07 -3.93
N ALA A 293 10.01 5.28 -2.86
CA ALA A 293 9.57 5.71 -1.54
C ALA A 293 10.35 6.94 -1.07
N ILE A 294 9.62 7.93 -0.57
CA ILE A 294 10.17 9.15 0.00
C ILE A 294 10.72 8.85 1.39
N ALA A 295 11.94 9.31 1.65
CA ALA A 295 12.58 9.13 2.94
C ALA A 295 11.84 9.89 4.05
N LEU A 296 11.74 9.26 5.22
CA LEU A 296 11.10 9.83 6.41
C LEU A 296 12.13 10.10 7.51
N SER A 297 11.94 11.15 8.30
CA SER A 297 12.72 11.44 9.49
C SER A 297 11.83 11.52 10.74
N SER A 298 12.36 11.09 11.87
CA SER A 298 11.67 11.04 13.18
C SER A 298 11.93 12.24 14.08
N LYS A 299 12.59 13.29 13.56
CA LYS A 299 12.90 14.47 14.37
C LYS A 299 11.64 15.31 14.51
N SER A 300 11.18 15.51 15.75
CA SER A 300 10.09 16.44 16.00
C SER A 300 10.52 17.85 15.57
N SER A 301 9.58 18.61 15.02
CA SER A 301 9.73 20.04 14.74
C SER A 301 9.85 20.82 16.06
N SER A 302 10.96 20.67 16.77
CA SER A 302 11.28 21.40 17.98
C SER A 302 12.79 21.46 18.17
N GLN A 303 13.41 22.47 17.58
CA GLN A 303 14.09 23.51 18.34
C GLN A 303 14.60 24.61 17.38
N PRO A 304 14.55 25.89 17.84
CA PRO A 304 14.83 27.08 17.03
C PRO A 304 16.25 27.12 16.47
#